data_AF-A0A3B0VAM6-F1
#
_entry.id   AF-A0A3B0VAM6-F1
#
_cell.length_a   1.000
_cell.length_b   1.000
_cell.length_c   1.000
_cell.angle_alpha   90.00
_cell.angle_beta   90.00
_cell.angle_gamma   90.00
#
_symmetry.space_group_name_H-M   'P 1'
#
loop_
_entity.id
_entity.type
_entity.pdbx_description
1 polymer ?
#
loop_
_entity_poly.entity_id
_entity_poly.type
_entity_poly.pdbx_seq_one_letter_code
_entity_poly.pdbx_strand_id
1 'polypeptide(L)'
;HYENFRPYHESFYRFVEPTSVTPYTFQARCRALHAALVIAARHSCPDLSANNSAINFTTNAPRIQQIIETLKRRCTKADNRRSAGTREDIDQLVRQWQEIAEECRAQGNMLCYHAPDNDKSNQRLLYNYGDKIKGEWQTLQSMRNVENTALLKTL
;
A
#
# COMPACT_ATOMS: atom_id res chain seq x y z
N HIS A 1 -42.14 38.51 14.71
CA HIS A 1 -41.47 38.18 15.99
C HIS A 1 -40.33 37.24 15.70
N TYR A 2 -39.12 37.72 15.95
CA TYR A 2 -37.86 36.99 15.87
C TYR A 2 -37.60 36.29 17.21
N GLU A 3 -36.82 35.21 17.13
CA GLU A 3 -35.90 34.68 18.17
C GLU A 3 -36.47 33.93 19.39
N ASN A 4 -36.30 32.60 19.36
CA ASN A 4 -35.41 31.92 20.31
C ASN A 4 -35.27 30.42 19.98
N PHE A 5 -34.32 30.05 19.11
CA PHE A 5 -33.74 28.69 19.06
C PHE A 5 -32.29 28.73 18.53
N ARG A 6 -31.43 29.50 19.19
CA ARG A 6 -29.97 29.30 19.24
C ARG A 6 -29.70 29.02 20.73
N PRO A 7 -29.34 27.80 21.20
CA PRO A 7 -28.19 27.04 20.71
C PRO A 7 -28.31 25.50 20.94
N TYR A 8 -28.65 24.70 19.94
CA TYR A 8 -28.52 23.22 20.04
C TYR A 8 -27.95 22.56 18.78
N HIS A 9 -27.24 23.32 17.94
CA HIS A 9 -26.62 22.80 16.71
C HIS A 9 -25.10 22.97 16.63
N GLU A 10 -24.40 23.26 17.73
CA GLU A 10 -22.93 23.28 17.73
C GLU A 10 -22.26 22.00 18.25
N SER A 11 -23.02 21.02 18.74
CA SER A 11 -22.43 19.81 19.34
C SER A 11 -22.53 18.54 18.48
N PHE A 12 -22.89 18.65 17.20
CA PHE A 12 -22.96 17.48 16.31
C PHE A 12 -21.84 17.39 15.25
N TYR A 13 -21.06 18.46 15.05
CA TYR A 13 -19.97 18.44 14.05
C TYR A 13 -18.57 18.20 14.63
N ARG A 14 -18.41 18.03 15.95
CA ARG A 14 -17.07 17.86 16.54
C ARG A 14 -16.52 16.42 16.48
N PHE A 15 -17.31 15.46 16.00
CA PHE A 15 -16.90 14.06 15.87
C PHE A 15 -17.14 13.47 14.48
N VAL A 16 -17.20 14.32 13.45
CA VAL A 16 -16.82 13.85 12.11
C VAL A 16 -15.33 14.10 12.00
N GLU A 17 -14.54 13.26 12.67
CA GLU A 17 -13.13 13.15 12.33
C GLU A 17 -13.07 12.89 10.82
N PRO A 18 -12.30 13.68 10.06
CA PRO A 18 -12.17 13.44 8.64
C PRO A 18 -11.45 12.10 8.46
N THR A 19 -12.25 11.04 8.31
CA THR A 19 -11.87 9.88 7.48
C THR A 19 -11.66 10.30 6.01
N SER A 20 -11.78 11.60 5.71
CA SER A 20 -11.04 12.23 4.63
C SER A 20 -9.55 12.26 5.00
N VAL A 21 -8.91 11.09 4.90
CA VAL A 21 -7.56 11.06 4.34
C VAL A 21 -7.74 11.81 3.03
N THR A 22 -7.25 13.04 2.92
CA THR A 22 -7.36 13.78 1.68
C THR A 22 -6.81 12.85 0.61
N PRO A 23 -7.64 12.41 -0.36
CA PRO A 23 -7.13 11.50 -1.37
C PRO A 23 -5.89 12.19 -1.96
N TYR A 24 -4.84 11.40 -2.22
CA TYR A 24 -3.58 11.87 -2.79
C TYR A 24 -2.56 12.55 -1.85
N THR A 25 -2.68 12.52 -0.51
CA THR A 25 -1.51 12.86 0.34
C THR A 25 -0.34 11.93 0.04
N PHE A 26 0.90 12.41 0.24
CA PHE A 26 2.11 11.61 0.09
C PHE A 26 1.99 10.28 0.85
N GLN A 27 1.49 10.33 2.09
CA GLN A 27 1.29 9.16 2.93
C GLN A 27 0.24 8.18 2.35
N ALA A 28 -0.88 8.68 1.81
CA ALA A 28 -1.88 7.81 1.17
C ALA A 28 -1.33 7.16 -0.12
N ARG A 29 -0.49 7.88 -0.86
CA ARG A 29 0.14 7.41 -2.09
C ARG A 29 1.20 6.35 -1.83
N CYS A 30 2.11 6.58 -0.87
CA CYS A 30 3.09 5.58 -0.44
C CYS A 30 2.41 4.30 0.08
N ARG A 31 1.28 4.43 0.77
CA ARG A 31 0.54 3.29 1.33
C ARG A 31 -0.27 2.47 0.31
N ALA A 32 -0.51 2.97 -0.90
CA ALA A 32 -1.36 2.29 -1.89
C ALA A 32 -0.65 1.91 -3.19
N LEU A 33 0.39 2.66 -3.61
CA LEU A 33 1.07 2.40 -4.89
C LEU A 33 1.79 1.05 -4.93
N HIS A 34 2.41 0.65 -3.83
CA HIS A 34 3.09 -0.64 -3.74
C HIS A 34 2.10 -1.81 -3.90
N ALA A 35 0.94 -1.72 -3.26
CA ALA A 35 -0.13 -2.71 -3.40
C ALA A 35 -0.66 -2.73 -4.85
N ALA A 36 -0.86 -1.56 -5.48
CA ALA A 36 -1.29 -1.48 -6.87
C ALA A 36 -0.27 -2.11 -7.83
N LEU A 37 1.03 -1.89 -7.61
CA LEU A 37 2.12 -2.51 -8.36
C LEU A 37 2.10 -4.03 -8.23
N VAL A 38 2.01 -4.53 -6.99
CA VAL A 38 1.96 -5.99 -6.72
C VAL A 38 0.74 -6.62 -7.38
N ILE A 39 -0.44 -6.04 -7.23
CA ILE A 39 -1.68 -6.52 -7.86
C ILE A 39 -1.52 -6.55 -9.38
N ALA A 40 -1.04 -5.46 -9.97
CA ALA A 40 -0.87 -5.37 -11.41
C ALA A 40 0.10 -6.44 -11.94
N ALA A 41 1.24 -6.64 -11.28
CA ALA A 41 2.23 -7.64 -11.66
C ALA A 41 1.69 -9.07 -11.48
N ARG A 42 1.08 -9.38 -10.32
CA ARG A 42 0.58 -10.72 -9.97
C ARG A 42 -0.54 -11.19 -10.88
N HIS A 43 -1.47 -10.32 -11.22
CA HIS A 43 -2.61 -10.68 -12.09
C HIS A 43 -2.26 -10.65 -13.57
N SER A 44 -1.20 -9.95 -13.94
CA SER A 44 -0.81 -9.82 -15.34
C SER A 44 0.31 -10.78 -15.72
N CYS A 45 1.04 -11.41 -14.79
CA CYS A 45 2.13 -12.34 -15.09
C CYS A 45 1.92 -13.68 -14.36
N PRO A 46 1.74 -14.80 -15.09
CA PRO A 46 1.59 -16.13 -14.48
C PRO A 46 2.73 -16.51 -13.54
N ASP A 47 3.97 -16.15 -13.90
CA ASP A 47 5.19 -16.46 -13.13
C ASP A 47 5.30 -15.71 -11.80
N LEU A 48 4.39 -14.76 -11.55
CA LEU A 48 4.25 -13.98 -10.31
C LEU A 48 2.94 -14.29 -9.57
N SER A 49 2.16 -15.27 -10.02
CA SER A 49 0.80 -15.49 -9.49
C SER A 49 0.77 -16.12 -8.09
N ALA A 50 1.71 -17.03 -7.80
CA ALA A 50 1.77 -17.76 -6.53
C ALA A 50 2.44 -16.93 -5.42
N ASN A 51 2.16 -17.30 -4.16
CA ASN A 51 2.61 -16.51 -3.01
C ASN A 51 4.14 -16.39 -2.93
N ASN A 52 4.86 -17.48 -3.20
CA ASN A 52 6.32 -17.56 -3.19
C ASN A 52 6.98 -17.09 -4.51
N SER A 53 6.18 -16.63 -5.47
CA SER A 53 6.69 -16.16 -6.75
C SER A 53 7.11 -14.69 -6.74
N ALA A 54 6.96 -13.98 -5.61
CA ALA A 54 7.41 -12.59 -5.48
C ALA A 54 8.92 -12.44 -5.76
N ILE A 55 9.71 -13.48 -5.48
CA ILE A 55 11.13 -13.57 -5.81
C ILE A 55 11.41 -13.52 -7.31
N ASN A 56 10.46 -13.87 -8.18
CA ASN A 56 10.69 -13.95 -9.62
C ASN A 56 10.56 -12.59 -10.32
N PHE A 57 10.25 -11.52 -9.59
CA PHE A 57 10.14 -10.19 -10.18
C PHE A 57 11.45 -9.79 -10.88
N THR A 58 11.32 -9.32 -12.12
CA THR A 58 12.43 -8.75 -12.88
C THR A 58 11.99 -7.65 -13.82
N THR A 59 12.67 -6.51 -13.78
CA THR A 59 12.43 -5.39 -14.71
C THR A 59 12.91 -5.69 -16.13
N ASN A 60 13.69 -6.75 -16.33
CA ASN A 60 14.14 -7.19 -17.65
C ASN A 60 13.03 -7.90 -18.45
N ALA A 61 11.96 -8.36 -17.79
CA ALA A 61 10.84 -9.00 -18.47
C ALA A 61 10.00 -7.95 -19.24
N PRO A 62 9.84 -8.06 -20.57
CA PRO A 62 9.11 -7.07 -21.37
C PRO A 62 7.66 -6.89 -20.89
N ARG A 63 7.02 -7.98 -20.46
CA ARG A 63 5.66 -7.96 -19.90
C ARG A 63 5.57 -7.09 -18.64
N ILE A 64 6.57 -7.17 -17.76
CA ILE A 64 6.63 -6.36 -16.54
C ILE A 64 6.81 -4.88 -16.86
N GLN A 65 7.69 -4.55 -17.80
CA GLN A 65 7.87 -3.16 -18.26
C GLN A 65 6.56 -2.58 -18.82
N GLN A 66 5.82 -3.35 -19.61
CA GLN A 66 4.51 -2.95 -20.14
C GLN A 66 3.48 -2.70 -19.03
N ILE A 67 3.45 -3.56 -18.00
CA ILE A 67 2.54 -3.42 -16.85
C ILE A 67 2.87 -2.14 -16.07
N ILE A 68 4.16 -1.89 -15.80
CA ILE A 68 4.63 -0.70 -15.09
C ILE A 68 4.22 0.57 -15.84
N GLU A 69 4.46 0.64 -17.15
CA GLU A 69 4.05 1.81 -17.93
C GLU A 69 2.53 1.96 -18.04
N THR A 70 1.78 0.84 -18.05
CA THR A 70 0.31 0.88 -18.00
C THR A 70 -0.19 1.44 -16.67
N LEU A 71 0.41 1.02 -15.55
CA LEU A 71 0.11 1.55 -14.22
C LEU A 71 0.41 3.05 -14.13
N LYS A 72 1.62 3.47 -14.54
CA LYS A 72 2.01 4.89 -14.57
C LYS A 72 1.05 5.73 -15.41
N ARG A 73 0.65 5.24 -16.57
CA ARG A 73 -0.32 5.93 -17.45
C ARG A 73 -1.69 6.06 -16.79
N ARG A 74 -2.14 5.02 -16.10
CA ARG A 74 -3.42 5.04 -15.36
C ARG A 74 -3.38 6.04 -14.21
N CYS A 75 -2.31 6.05 -13.42
CA CYS A 75 -2.10 7.03 -12.35
C CYS A 75 -2.02 8.47 -12.90
N THR A 76 -1.32 8.68 -14.01
CA THR A 76 -1.23 9.99 -14.68
C THR A 76 -2.60 10.49 -15.14
N LYS A 77 -3.45 9.61 -15.68
CA LYS A 77 -4.82 9.96 -16.06
C LYS A 77 -5.71 10.30 -14.85
N ALA A 78 -5.47 9.67 -13.70
CA ALA A 78 -6.23 9.92 -12.48
C ALA A 78 -5.86 11.27 -11.83
N ASP A 79 -4.58 11.63 -11.84
CA ASP A 79 -4.09 12.92 -11.35
C ASP A 79 -2.92 13.42 -12.20
N ASN A 80 -3.23 14.22 -13.22
CA ASN A 80 -2.22 14.78 -14.11
C ASN A 80 -1.31 15.79 -13.39
N ARG A 81 -1.82 16.51 -12.38
CA ARG A 81 -1.06 17.55 -11.66
C ARG A 81 0.10 16.95 -10.87
N ARG A 82 -0.05 15.73 -10.36
CA ARG A 82 0.96 15.01 -9.56
C ARG A 82 1.62 13.85 -10.31
N SER A 83 1.47 13.83 -11.64
CA SER A 83 1.93 12.72 -12.49
C SER A 83 3.43 12.45 -12.38
N ALA A 84 4.27 13.49 -12.41
CA ALA A 84 5.72 13.35 -12.32
C ALA A 84 6.16 12.67 -11.01
N GLY A 85 5.71 13.16 -9.86
CA GLY A 85 6.01 12.55 -8.56
C GLY A 85 5.46 11.14 -8.42
N THR A 86 4.25 10.88 -8.95
CA THR A 86 3.67 9.53 -8.90
C THR A 86 4.44 8.53 -9.76
N ARG A 87 4.97 8.96 -10.92
CA ARG A 87 5.81 8.12 -11.77
C ARG A 87 7.13 7.78 -11.07
N GLU A 88 7.76 8.78 -10.45
CA GLU A 88 8.98 8.59 -9.66
C GLU A 88 8.75 7.63 -8.48
N ASP A 89 7.66 7.80 -7.73
CA ASP A 89 7.30 6.90 -6.63
C ASP A 89 7.12 5.45 -7.12
N ILE A 90 6.51 5.24 -8.30
CA ILE A 90 6.40 3.91 -8.92
C ILE A 90 7.78 3.37 -9.31
N ASP A 91 8.64 4.20 -9.90
CA ASP A 91 9.98 3.81 -10.30
C ASP A 91 10.85 3.41 -9.10
N GLN A 92 10.72 4.10 -7.97
CA GLN A 92 11.38 3.73 -6.71
C GLN A 92 10.90 2.38 -6.19
N LEU A 93 9.59 2.14 -6.17
CA LEU A 93 9.02 0.85 -5.74
C LEU A 93 9.47 -0.31 -6.63
N VAL A 94 9.56 -0.08 -7.94
CA VAL A 94 10.05 -1.07 -8.91
C VAL A 94 11.52 -1.41 -8.64
N ARG A 95 12.37 -0.41 -8.39
CA ARG A 95 13.78 -0.63 -8.05
C ARG A 95 13.92 -1.40 -6.73
N GLN A 96 13.20 -0.98 -5.70
CA GLN A 96 13.21 -1.67 -4.41
C GLN A 96 12.83 -3.15 -4.54
N TRP A 97 11.74 -3.47 -5.24
CA TRP A 97 11.35 -4.87 -5.41
C TRP A 97 12.40 -5.66 -6.19
N GLN A 98 12.99 -5.08 -7.24
CA GLN A 98 14.09 -5.71 -7.97
C GLN A 98 15.26 -6.04 -7.06
N GLU A 99 15.72 -5.07 -6.27
CA GLU A 99 16.83 -5.21 -5.32
C GLU A 99 16.53 -6.31 -4.28
N ILE A 100 15.36 -6.26 -3.63
CA ILE A 100 14.95 -7.28 -2.64
C ILE A 100 14.92 -8.67 -3.27
N ALA A 101 14.38 -8.80 -4.49
CA ALA A 101 14.32 -10.08 -5.18
C ALA A 101 15.72 -10.60 -5.55
N GLU A 102 16.64 -9.73 -5.96
CA GLU A 102 18.03 -10.07 -6.26
C GLU A 102 18.81 -10.46 -5.00
N GLU A 103 18.67 -9.71 -3.91
CA GLU A 103 19.28 -10.02 -2.61
C GLU A 103 18.81 -11.37 -2.07
N CYS A 104 17.50 -11.65 -2.13
CA CYS A 104 16.95 -12.94 -1.73
C CYS A 104 17.56 -14.09 -2.54
N ARG A 105 17.63 -13.95 -3.87
CA ARG A 105 18.24 -14.96 -4.74
C ARG A 105 19.72 -15.17 -4.42
N ALA A 106 20.47 -14.10 -4.17
CA ALA A 106 21.89 -14.18 -3.84
C ALA A 106 22.16 -14.84 -2.48
N GLN A 107 21.26 -14.65 -1.51
CA GLN A 107 21.37 -15.23 -0.17
C GLN A 107 20.76 -16.64 -0.06
N GLY A 108 20.05 -17.11 -1.10
CA GLY A 108 19.29 -18.36 -1.05
C GLY A 108 18.02 -18.27 -0.21
N ASN A 109 17.54 -17.06 0.10
CA ASN A 109 16.31 -16.81 0.82
C ASN A 109 15.10 -16.85 -0.12
N MET A 110 13.94 -17.22 0.40
CA MET A 110 12.67 -17.14 -0.32
C MET A 110 12.02 -15.77 -0.09
N LEU A 111 11.52 -15.15 -1.16
CA LEU A 111 10.67 -13.96 -1.08
C LEU A 111 9.23 -14.32 -1.45
N CYS A 112 8.32 -14.09 -0.52
CA CYS A 112 6.89 -14.29 -0.69
C CYS A 112 6.10 -12.97 -0.56
N TYR A 113 4.87 -12.93 -1.08
CA TYR A 113 4.02 -11.75 -0.89
C TYR A 113 3.64 -11.57 0.58
N HIS A 114 3.26 -12.65 1.25
CA HIS A 114 2.88 -12.65 2.66
C HIS A 114 3.19 -14.00 3.29
N ALA A 115 3.48 -14.03 4.59
CA ALA A 115 3.60 -15.27 5.35
C ALA A 115 3.07 -15.09 6.79
N PRO A 116 2.55 -16.15 7.43
CA PRO A 116 1.98 -16.10 8.78
C PRO A 116 3.04 -15.79 9.85
N ASP A 117 2.67 -15.14 10.96
CA ASP A 117 3.59 -14.67 12.01
C ASP A 117 4.45 -15.75 12.71
N ASN A 118 4.21 -17.04 12.44
CA ASN A 118 5.04 -18.14 12.93
C ASN A 118 6.21 -18.49 11.98
N ASP A 119 6.22 -17.96 10.76
CA ASP A 119 7.24 -18.23 9.75
C ASP A 119 8.33 -17.15 9.78
N LYS A 120 9.48 -17.46 10.39
CA LYS A 120 10.63 -16.53 10.47
C LYS A 120 11.63 -16.71 9.32
N SER A 121 11.43 -17.73 8.50
CA SER A 121 12.36 -18.12 7.43
C SER A 121 12.12 -17.37 6.13
N ASN A 122 10.86 -17.09 5.81
CA ASN A 122 10.51 -16.48 4.53
C ASN A 122 10.50 -14.95 4.65
N GLN A 123 11.21 -14.28 3.73
CA GLN A 123 11.12 -12.84 3.59
C GLN A 123 9.77 -12.47 2.95
N ARG A 124 9.19 -11.37 3.42
CA ARG A 124 7.84 -10.93 3.06
C ARG A 124 7.90 -9.59 2.35
N LEU A 125 7.35 -9.53 1.15
CA LEU A 125 7.21 -8.26 0.45
C LEU A 125 6.15 -7.38 1.12
N LEU A 126 5.02 -7.96 1.53
CA LEU A 126 3.90 -7.25 2.17
C LEU A 126 3.69 -7.75 3.60
N TYR A 127 3.31 -6.83 4.50
CA TYR A 127 2.87 -7.17 5.85
C TYR A 127 1.76 -6.24 6.32
N ASN A 128 0.94 -6.68 7.26
CA ASN A 128 -0.19 -5.93 7.78
C ASN A 128 0.20 -5.03 8.96
N TYR A 129 -0.68 -4.08 9.24
CA TYR A 129 -0.63 -3.36 10.52
C TYR A 129 -0.91 -4.32 11.68
N GLY A 130 0.07 -4.50 12.57
CA GLY A 130 -0.04 -5.37 13.74
C GLY A 130 0.65 -6.74 13.60
N ASP A 131 1.15 -7.09 12.42
CA ASP A 131 1.97 -8.30 12.25
C ASP A 131 3.24 -8.19 13.11
N LYS A 132 3.58 -9.28 13.81
CA LYS A 132 4.78 -9.34 14.66
C LYS A 132 6.04 -9.39 13.81
N ILE A 133 5.97 -10.06 12.66
CA ILE A 133 7.07 -10.14 11.70
C ILE A 133 6.82 -9.12 10.60
N LYS A 134 7.71 -8.13 10.50
CA LYS A 134 7.64 -7.12 9.45
C LYS A 134 8.12 -7.69 8.11
N GLY A 135 7.49 -7.22 7.05
CA GLY A 135 7.98 -7.30 5.70
C GLY A 135 8.48 -5.93 5.20
N GLU A 136 8.62 -5.81 3.89
CA GLU A 136 9.14 -4.59 3.25
C GLU A 136 8.09 -3.47 3.23
N TRP A 137 6.87 -3.80 2.78
CA TRP A 137 5.82 -2.80 2.58
C TRP A 137 4.61 -3.05 3.47
N GLN A 138 4.34 -2.09 4.35
CA GLN A 138 3.16 -2.12 5.20
C GLN A 138 1.90 -1.86 4.36
N THR A 139 1.01 -2.86 4.31
CA THR A 139 -0.22 -2.83 3.52
C THR A 139 -1.44 -2.78 4.43
N LEU A 140 -2.38 -1.89 4.15
CA LEU A 140 -3.67 -1.84 4.83
C LEU A 140 -4.63 -2.85 4.20
N GLN A 141 -5.26 -3.70 5.02
CA GLN A 141 -6.32 -4.61 4.57
C GLN A 141 -7.67 -3.89 4.36
N SER A 142 -7.79 -2.66 4.86
CA SER A 142 -8.98 -1.83 4.70
C SER A 142 -8.61 -0.36 4.81
N MET A 143 -9.08 0.44 3.84
CA MET A 143 -9.00 1.90 3.88
C MET A 143 -10.04 2.51 4.84
N ARG A 144 -10.91 1.69 5.44
CA ARG A 144 -11.94 2.09 6.41
C ARG A 144 -11.57 1.75 7.85
N ASN A 145 -10.53 0.96 8.10
CA ASN A 145 -10.18 0.59 9.46
C ASN A 145 -9.36 1.71 10.10
N VAL A 146 -10.09 2.68 10.65
CA VAL A 146 -9.61 3.61 11.67
C VAL A 146 -9.28 2.77 12.93
N GLU A 147 -8.30 3.24 13.69
CA GLU A 147 -7.52 2.47 14.67
C GLU A 147 -8.30 1.62 15.68
N ASN A 148 -7.59 0.64 16.24
CA ASN A 148 -8.07 -0.21 17.33
C ASN A 148 -8.49 0.68 18.51
N THR A 149 -9.73 0.54 18.95
CA THR A 149 -10.37 1.21 20.08
C THR A 149 -9.38 1.59 21.18
N ALA A 150 -9.14 2.88 21.35
CA ALA A 150 -8.47 3.40 22.54
C ALA A 150 -9.34 3.05 23.76
N LEU A 151 -8.89 2.08 24.55
CA LEU A 151 -9.46 1.80 25.87
C LEU A 151 -9.18 3.00 26.78
N LEU A 152 -10.13 3.94 26.83
CA LEU A 152 -10.21 4.90 27.92
C LEU A 152 -10.56 4.13 29.19
N LYS A 153 -9.54 3.85 30.01
CA LYS A 153 -9.73 3.51 31.42
C LYS A 153 -10.28 4.75 32.11
N THR A 154 -11.58 4.77 32.37
CA THR A 154 -12.17 5.67 33.36
C THR A 154 -11.77 5.16 34.74
N LEU A 155 -11.06 6.01 35.49
CA LEU A 155 -10.83 5.86 36.93
C LEU A 155 -12.17 5.94 37.69
#